data_AF-A0A9E3WTB9-F1
#
_entry.id   AF-A0A9E3WTB9-F1
#
_cell.length_a   1.000
_cell.length_b   1.000
_cell.length_c   1.000
_cell.angle_alpha   90.00
_cell.angle_beta   90.00
_cell.angle_gamma   90.00
#
_symmetry.space_group_name_H-M   'P 1'
#
loop_
_entity.id
_entity.type
_entity.pdbx_description
1 polymer ?
#
loop_
_entity_poly.entity_id
_entity_poly.type
_entity_poly.pdbx_seq_one_letter_code
_entity_poly.pdbx_strand_id
1 'polypeptide(L)'
;MTFNRLTIAAAVLCIAGAANQAQAAGYAHLDGLAVSMQSQARDLYNEFGLHFRHAAHFDHLRSDAANLYYLARHVHEVAHAGGATHHLEADLAQLDSVFHHLEDLVAHIEDDAHFGGGHIHGSTYHVQLKLRQMETTIHHMQSDVTEMLHPIDHFHGFGGPYGGGHLHDDHDDHHGHGGPVVVHSFGNGGGISFGSGGIRIRFGH
;
A
#
# COMPACT_ATOMS: atom_id res chain seq x y z
N MET A 1 6.48 46.90 24.70
CA MET A 1 7.35 45.74 24.39
C MET A 1 7.57 45.73 22.89
N THR A 2 8.66 46.36 22.42
CA THR A 2 9.02 46.37 20.99
C THR A 2 9.76 45.07 20.68
N PHE A 3 9.08 44.12 20.03
CA PHE A 3 9.75 42.95 19.47
C PHE A 3 10.79 43.45 18.47
N ASN A 4 12.07 43.24 18.79
CA ASN A 4 13.17 43.60 17.90
C ASN A 4 13.01 42.81 16.59
N ARG A 5 13.07 43.50 15.46
CA ARG A 5 12.99 42.88 14.11
C ARG A 5 14.00 41.73 13.92
N LEU A 6 15.09 41.75 14.69
CA LEU A 6 16.11 40.71 14.74
C LEU A 6 15.60 39.37 15.27
N THR A 7 14.72 39.37 16.28
CA THR A 7 14.16 38.13 16.87
C THR A 7 13.15 37.48 15.93
N ILE A 8 12.41 38.27 15.16
CA ILE A 8 11.47 37.77 14.14
C ILE A 8 12.24 37.12 12.98
N ALA A 9 13.31 37.77 12.50
CA ALA A 9 14.14 37.23 11.41
C ALA A 9 14.86 35.92 11.80
N ALA A 10 15.37 35.82 13.03
CA ALA A 10 16.00 34.61 13.52
C ALA A 10 15.01 33.43 13.64
N ALA A 11 13.78 33.69 14.12
CA ALA A 11 12.74 32.67 14.20
C ALA A 11 12.34 32.13 12.81
N VAL A 12 12.18 33.01 11.82
CA VAL A 12 11.86 32.61 10.43
C VAL A 12 12.98 31.76 9.82
N LEU A 13 14.25 32.10 10.05
CA LEU A 13 15.39 31.34 9.53
C LEU A 13 15.48 29.93 10.14
N CYS A 14 15.24 29.81 11.46
CA CYS A 14 15.21 28.51 12.13
C CYS A 14 14.06 27.62 11.65
N ILE A 15 12.87 28.19 11.42
CA ILE A 15 11.71 27.45 10.91
C ILE A 15 11.95 26.95 9.48
N ALA A 16 12.51 27.81 8.61
CA ALA A 16 12.85 27.43 7.24
C ALA A 16 13.93 26.32 7.19
N GLY A 17 14.94 26.38 8.06
CA GLY A 17 15.99 25.36 8.13
C GLY A 17 15.50 23.99 8.65
N ALA A 18 14.50 23.97 9.54
CA ALA A 18 13.91 22.73 10.02
C ALA A 18 12.99 22.07 8.97
N ALA A 19 12.22 22.86 8.23
CA ALA A 19 11.33 22.36 7.16
C ALA A 19 12.10 21.64 6.04
N ASN A 20 13.24 22.19 5.63
CA ASN A 20 14.09 21.57 4.59
C ASN A 20 14.68 20.22 5.03
N GLN A 21 15.01 20.07 6.32
CA GLN A 21 15.55 18.81 6.86
C GLN A 21 14.47 17.73 6.93
N ALA A 22 13.25 18.08 7.34
CA ALA A 22 12.12 17.15 7.38
C ALA A 22 11.76 16.64 5.97
N GLN A 23 11.73 17.53 4.97
CA GLN A 23 11.51 17.12 3.58
C GLN A 23 12.63 16.21 3.06
N ALA A 24 13.89 16.54 3.30
CA ALA A 24 15.01 15.70 2.87
C ALA A 24 14.97 14.30 3.52
N ALA A 25 14.56 14.21 4.79
CA ALA A 25 14.37 12.93 5.46
C ALA A 25 13.23 12.11 4.85
N GLY A 26 12.11 12.75 4.48
CA GLY A 26 10.98 12.10 3.80
C GLY A 26 11.38 11.50 2.45
N TYR A 27 12.07 12.27 1.60
CA TYR A 27 12.56 11.76 0.32
C TYR A 27 13.55 10.61 0.49
N ALA A 28 14.46 10.67 1.48
CA ALA A 28 15.42 9.60 1.73
C ALA A 28 14.75 8.30 2.22
N HIS A 29 13.70 8.40 3.01
CA HIS A 29 12.93 7.23 3.44
C HIS A 29 12.16 6.61 2.27
N LEU A 30 11.44 7.44 1.51
CA LEU A 30 10.72 7.01 0.30
C LEU A 30 11.65 6.36 -0.73
N ASP A 31 12.86 6.92 -0.92
CA ASP A 31 13.91 6.36 -1.78
C ASP A 31 14.26 4.91 -1.37
N GLY A 32 14.48 4.68 -0.08
CA GLY A 32 14.78 3.35 0.47
C GLY A 32 13.62 2.36 0.36
N LEU A 33 12.37 2.82 0.54
CA LEU A 33 11.18 1.99 0.33
C LEU A 33 11.02 1.61 -1.15
N ALA A 34 11.28 2.54 -2.07
CA ALA A 34 11.20 2.28 -3.50
C ALA A 34 12.23 1.23 -3.95
N VAL A 35 13.45 1.26 -3.40
CA VAL A 35 14.45 0.20 -3.61
C VAL A 35 13.97 -1.14 -3.05
N SER A 36 13.34 -1.14 -1.88
CA SER A 36 12.77 -2.36 -1.28
C SER A 36 11.67 -2.95 -2.16
N MET A 37 10.77 -2.11 -2.69
CA MET A 37 9.71 -2.52 -3.62
C MET A 37 10.27 -3.09 -4.93
N GLN A 38 11.33 -2.51 -5.49
CA GLN A 38 12.04 -3.07 -6.65
C GLN A 38 12.56 -4.49 -6.36
N SER A 39 13.19 -4.69 -5.20
CA SER A 39 13.68 -6.01 -4.80
C SER A 39 12.54 -7.02 -4.65
N GLN A 40 11.45 -6.63 -4.00
CA GLN A 40 10.29 -7.49 -3.79
C GLN A 40 9.61 -7.86 -5.12
N ALA A 41 9.41 -6.90 -6.03
CA ALA A 41 8.83 -7.14 -7.35
C ALA A 41 9.69 -8.09 -8.18
N ARG A 42 11.02 -7.95 -8.12
CA ARG A 42 11.95 -8.87 -8.80
C ARG A 42 11.89 -10.28 -8.21
N ASP A 43 11.84 -10.41 -6.89
CA ASP A 43 11.70 -11.71 -6.25
C ASP A 43 10.39 -12.38 -6.67
N LEU A 44 9.28 -11.64 -6.60
CA LEU A 44 7.96 -12.12 -6.99
C LEU A 44 7.93 -12.60 -8.46
N TYR A 45 8.55 -11.85 -9.37
CA TYR A 45 8.70 -12.24 -10.77
C TYR A 45 9.40 -13.60 -10.93
N ASN A 46 10.43 -13.86 -10.12
CA ASN A 46 11.13 -15.15 -10.12
C ASN A 46 10.26 -16.27 -9.55
N GLU A 47 9.57 -16.01 -8.43
CA GLU A 47 8.64 -16.96 -7.81
C GLU A 47 7.53 -17.38 -8.78
N PHE A 48 6.96 -16.44 -9.54
CA PHE A 48 5.99 -16.77 -10.58
C PHE A 48 6.56 -17.72 -11.63
N GLY A 49 7.80 -17.49 -12.06
CA GLY A 49 8.47 -18.40 -12.99
C GLY A 49 8.66 -19.82 -12.46
N LEU A 50 8.78 -19.98 -11.14
CA LEU A 50 8.95 -21.27 -10.48
C LEU A 50 7.60 -21.98 -10.27
N HIS A 51 6.60 -21.24 -9.77
CA HIS A 51 5.37 -21.83 -9.24
C HIS A 51 4.19 -21.76 -10.22
N PHE A 52 4.11 -20.69 -11.03
CA PHE A 52 2.92 -20.34 -11.81
C PHE A 52 3.11 -20.51 -13.33
N ARG A 53 4.25 -21.05 -13.79
CA ARG A 53 4.59 -21.16 -15.22
C ARG A 53 3.59 -21.94 -16.09
N HIS A 54 2.71 -22.72 -15.48
CA HIS A 54 1.67 -23.51 -16.16
C HIS A 54 0.26 -23.02 -15.87
N ALA A 55 0.12 -21.95 -15.09
CA ALA A 55 -1.17 -21.33 -14.86
C ALA A 55 -1.68 -20.66 -16.13
N ALA A 56 -3.00 -20.61 -16.27
CA ALA A 56 -3.63 -19.65 -17.16
C ALA A 56 -3.18 -18.24 -16.75
N HIS A 57 -2.96 -17.35 -17.71
CA HIS A 57 -2.54 -15.95 -17.47
C HIS A 57 -1.16 -15.75 -16.83
N PHE A 58 -0.27 -16.76 -16.86
CA PHE A 58 1.12 -16.61 -16.40
C PHE A 58 1.87 -15.39 -16.98
N ASP A 59 1.66 -15.11 -18.27
CA ASP A 59 2.30 -13.96 -18.93
C ASP A 59 1.83 -12.63 -18.33
N HIS A 60 0.55 -12.54 -17.92
CA HIS A 60 0.02 -11.35 -17.24
C HIS A 60 0.64 -11.17 -15.85
N LEU A 61 0.74 -12.24 -15.05
CA LEU A 61 1.42 -12.19 -13.74
C LEU A 61 2.86 -11.66 -13.86
N ARG A 62 3.61 -12.15 -14.85
CA ARG A 62 4.99 -11.67 -15.08
C ARG A 62 5.03 -10.24 -15.59
N SER A 63 4.09 -9.86 -16.45
CA SER A 63 3.97 -8.49 -16.95
C SER A 63 3.70 -7.53 -15.79
N ASP A 64 2.79 -7.86 -14.88
CA ASP A 64 2.45 -7.01 -13.75
C ASP A 64 3.58 -6.89 -12.74
N ALA A 65 4.25 -7.99 -12.39
CA ALA A 65 5.42 -7.95 -11.53
C ALA A 65 6.57 -7.11 -12.13
N ALA A 66 6.77 -7.18 -13.46
CA ALA A 66 7.72 -6.32 -14.14
C ALA A 66 7.28 -4.85 -14.13
N ASN A 67 5.98 -4.58 -14.29
CA ASN A 67 5.43 -3.23 -14.22
C ASN A 67 5.62 -2.61 -12.84
N LEU A 68 5.35 -3.37 -11.76
CA LEU A 68 5.65 -2.96 -10.38
C LEU A 68 7.13 -2.59 -10.21
N TYR A 69 8.04 -3.39 -10.75
CA TYR A 69 9.47 -3.08 -10.72
C TYR A 69 9.79 -1.75 -11.42
N TYR A 70 9.23 -1.50 -12.62
CA TYR A 70 9.49 -0.27 -13.35
C TYR A 70 8.90 0.97 -12.66
N LEU A 71 7.70 0.87 -12.10
CA LEU A 71 7.08 1.94 -11.33
C LEU A 71 7.88 2.23 -10.06
N ALA A 72 8.28 1.21 -9.30
CA ALA A 72 9.10 1.38 -8.11
C ALA A 72 10.47 2.00 -8.43
N ARG A 73 11.06 1.65 -9.58
CA ARG A 73 12.28 2.30 -10.08
C ARG A 73 12.04 3.77 -10.42
N HIS A 74 10.89 4.11 -11.02
CA HIS A 74 10.58 5.50 -11.31
C HIS A 74 10.39 6.32 -10.03
N VAL A 75 9.65 5.79 -9.05
CA VAL A 75 9.51 6.41 -7.71
C VAL A 75 10.87 6.62 -7.07
N HIS A 76 11.77 5.63 -7.13
CA HIS A 76 13.16 5.76 -6.66
C HIS A 76 13.90 6.90 -7.35
N GLU A 77 13.88 6.97 -8.69
CA GLU A 77 14.54 8.03 -9.45
C GLU A 77 14.00 9.43 -9.09
N VAL A 78 12.67 9.57 -8.96
CA VAL A 78 12.02 10.84 -8.61
C VAL A 78 12.32 11.22 -7.16
N ALA A 79 12.23 10.29 -6.21
CA ALA A 79 12.51 10.55 -4.81
C ALA A 79 13.99 10.91 -4.57
N HIS A 80 14.91 10.18 -5.20
CA HIS A 80 16.35 10.45 -5.14
C HIS A 80 16.70 11.85 -5.65
N ALA A 81 16.03 12.31 -6.71
CA ALA A 81 16.22 13.64 -7.27
C ALA A 81 15.52 14.76 -6.48
N GLY A 82 14.72 14.43 -5.45
CA GLY A 82 13.86 15.40 -4.76
C GLY A 82 12.79 15.98 -5.68
N GLY A 83 12.25 15.15 -6.59
CA GLY A 83 11.27 15.53 -7.60
C GLY A 83 9.91 15.91 -7.03
N ALA A 84 8.96 16.26 -7.89
CA ALA A 84 7.70 16.83 -7.45
C ALA A 84 6.77 15.79 -6.79
N THR A 85 6.26 16.12 -5.60
CA THR A 85 5.40 15.24 -4.78
C THR A 85 4.14 14.74 -5.49
N HIS A 86 3.53 15.57 -6.35
CA HIS A 86 2.35 15.17 -7.12
C HIS A 86 2.66 14.06 -8.17
N HIS A 87 3.88 14.00 -8.69
CA HIS A 87 4.30 12.91 -9.57
C HIS A 87 4.44 11.61 -8.77
N LEU A 88 5.04 11.69 -7.58
CA LEU A 88 5.14 10.55 -6.66
C LEU A 88 3.77 10.02 -6.26
N GLU A 89 2.80 10.91 -5.97
CA GLU A 89 1.43 10.51 -5.66
C GLU A 89 0.77 9.73 -6.82
N ALA A 90 0.91 10.23 -8.05
CA ALA A 90 0.37 9.58 -9.24
C ALA A 90 1.05 8.22 -9.51
N ASP A 91 2.38 8.14 -9.38
CA ASP A 91 3.13 6.91 -9.57
C ASP A 91 2.76 5.86 -8.52
N LEU A 92 2.58 6.27 -7.25
CA LEU A 92 2.16 5.37 -6.18
C LEU A 92 0.72 4.89 -6.34
N ALA A 93 -0.19 5.74 -6.82
CA ALA A 93 -1.55 5.31 -7.15
C ALA A 93 -1.57 4.28 -8.28
N GLN A 94 -0.71 4.46 -9.29
CA GLN A 94 -0.57 3.48 -10.37
C GLN A 94 0.05 2.16 -9.86
N LEU A 95 1.06 2.26 -9.00
CA LEU A 95 1.74 1.11 -8.42
C LEU A 95 0.79 0.28 -7.53
N ASP A 96 -0.05 0.93 -6.73
CA ASP A 96 -1.11 0.31 -5.93
C ASP A 96 -2.16 -0.40 -6.80
N SER A 97 -2.63 0.26 -7.86
CA SER A 97 -3.60 -0.34 -8.79
C SER A 97 -3.04 -1.59 -9.49
N VAL A 98 -1.77 -1.58 -9.91
CA VAL A 98 -1.13 -2.75 -10.52
C VAL A 98 -0.93 -3.85 -9.49
N PHE A 99 -0.62 -3.51 -8.25
CA PHE A 99 -0.48 -4.48 -7.16
C PHE A 99 -1.79 -5.23 -6.90
N HIS A 100 -2.91 -4.52 -6.76
CA HIS A 100 -4.20 -5.17 -6.55
C HIS A 100 -4.65 -6.02 -7.74
N HIS A 101 -4.40 -5.57 -8.97
CA HIS A 101 -4.68 -6.41 -10.16
C HIS A 101 -3.86 -7.71 -10.14
N LEU A 102 -2.60 -7.64 -9.74
CA LEU A 102 -1.74 -8.81 -9.60
C LEU A 102 -2.22 -9.73 -8.48
N GLU A 103 -2.65 -9.18 -7.34
CA GLU A 103 -3.19 -9.95 -6.21
C GLU A 103 -4.46 -10.70 -6.61
N ASP A 104 -5.39 -10.03 -7.28
CA ASP A 104 -6.61 -10.64 -7.83
C ASP A 104 -6.27 -11.76 -8.82
N LEU A 105 -5.28 -11.56 -9.70
CA LEU A 105 -4.83 -12.60 -10.63
C LEU A 105 -4.26 -13.83 -9.91
N VAL A 106 -3.46 -13.64 -8.87
CA VAL A 106 -2.94 -14.76 -8.07
C VAL A 106 -4.09 -15.52 -7.42
N ALA A 107 -5.04 -14.82 -6.81
CA ALA A 107 -6.20 -15.45 -6.18
C ALA A 107 -7.06 -16.24 -7.18
N HIS A 108 -7.31 -15.68 -8.36
CA HIS A 108 -8.03 -16.37 -9.44
C HIS A 108 -7.31 -17.64 -9.91
N ILE A 109 -5.99 -17.58 -10.08
CA ILE A 109 -5.20 -18.74 -10.51
C ILE A 109 -5.18 -19.84 -9.45
N GLU A 110 -5.09 -19.47 -8.17
CA GLU A 110 -5.17 -20.42 -7.06
C GLU A 110 -6.54 -21.11 -7.00
N ASP A 111 -7.63 -20.36 -7.21
CA ASP A 111 -9.00 -20.89 -7.27
C ASP A 111 -9.17 -21.84 -8.47
N ASP A 112 -8.75 -21.43 -9.66
CA ASP A 112 -8.78 -22.25 -10.87
C ASP A 112 -7.99 -23.56 -10.69
N ALA A 113 -6.78 -23.49 -10.10
CA ALA A 113 -5.97 -24.66 -9.81
C ALA A 113 -6.66 -25.61 -8.82
N HIS A 114 -7.42 -25.09 -7.85
CA HIS A 114 -8.19 -25.88 -6.90
C HIS A 114 -9.33 -26.66 -7.59
N PHE A 115 -9.95 -26.08 -8.63
CA PHE A 115 -11.04 -26.70 -9.39
C PHE A 115 -10.60 -27.44 -10.67
N GLY A 116 -9.29 -27.57 -10.90
CA GLY A 116 -8.71 -28.35 -12.00
C GLY A 116 -8.50 -27.59 -13.32
N GLY A 117 -8.61 -26.25 -13.31
CA GLY A 117 -8.33 -25.36 -14.44
C GLY A 117 -6.85 -25.10 -14.74
N GLY A 118 -5.95 -25.68 -13.96
CA GLY A 118 -4.49 -25.55 -14.11
C GLY A 118 -3.75 -26.27 -13.00
N HIS A 119 -2.43 -26.10 -12.94
CA HIS A 119 -1.64 -26.58 -11.81
C HIS A 119 -0.61 -25.54 -11.35
N ILE A 120 -0.47 -25.42 -10.04
CA ILE A 120 0.56 -24.65 -9.37
C ILE A 120 1.56 -25.62 -8.76
N HIS A 121 2.86 -25.33 -8.90
CA HIS A 121 3.89 -26.15 -8.29
C HIS A 121 4.13 -25.76 -6.84
N GLY A 122 4.07 -26.73 -5.91
CA GLY A 122 4.45 -26.49 -4.51
C GLY A 122 3.46 -25.60 -3.74
N SER A 123 3.92 -25.07 -2.60
CA SER A 123 3.13 -24.17 -1.76
C SER A 123 3.28 -22.71 -2.20
N THR A 124 2.18 -22.00 -2.37
CA THR A 124 2.14 -20.56 -2.69
C THR A 124 2.23 -19.67 -1.45
N TYR A 125 2.32 -20.23 -0.24
CA TYR A 125 2.38 -19.47 1.00
C TYR A 125 3.46 -18.37 0.99
N HIS A 126 4.63 -18.67 0.42
CA HIS A 126 5.72 -17.71 0.30
C HIS A 126 5.38 -16.53 -0.62
N VAL A 127 4.61 -16.77 -1.69
CA VAL A 127 4.11 -15.73 -2.60
C VAL A 127 3.12 -14.84 -1.85
N GLN A 128 2.17 -15.42 -1.13
CA GLN A 128 1.20 -14.68 -0.32
C GLN A 128 1.87 -13.80 0.75
N LEU A 129 2.95 -14.30 1.38
CA LEU A 129 3.74 -13.50 2.33
C LEU A 129 4.44 -12.31 1.63
N LYS A 130 4.99 -12.52 0.43
CA LYS A 130 5.63 -11.46 -0.36
C LYS A 130 4.61 -10.40 -0.77
N LEU A 131 3.41 -10.79 -1.21
CA LEU A 131 2.33 -9.85 -1.57
C LEU A 131 1.96 -8.94 -0.40
N ARG A 132 1.73 -9.51 0.80
CA ARG A 132 1.43 -8.72 2.00
C ARG A 132 2.56 -7.74 2.37
N GLN A 133 3.80 -8.17 2.21
CA GLN A 133 4.96 -7.31 2.47
C GLN A 133 5.03 -6.15 1.46
N MET A 134 4.70 -6.42 0.20
CA MET A 134 4.62 -5.40 -0.84
C MET A 134 3.50 -4.40 -0.54
N GLU A 135 2.28 -4.86 -0.24
CA GLU A 135 1.15 -4.01 0.19
C GLU A 135 1.56 -3.07 1.34
N THR A 136 2.20 -3.61 2.38
CA THR A 136 2.71 -2.81 3.50
C THR A 136 3.73 -1.76 3.04
N THR A 137 4.61 -2.12 2.11
CA THR A 137 5.61 -1.19 1.56
C THR A 137 4.94 -0.07 0.76
N ILE A 138 3.90 -0.39 -0.03
CA ILE A 138 3.11 0.58 -0.79
C ILE A 138 2.44 1.59 0.14
N HIS A 139 1.77 1.11 1.18
CA HIS A 139 1.10 1.99 2.14
C HIS A 139 2.07 2.86 2.95
N HIS A 140 3.28 2.38 3.23
CA HIS A 140 4.32 3.22 3.81
C HIS A 140 4.76 4.33 2.85
N MET A 141 4.99 4.00 1.57
CA MET A 141 5.34 5.02 0.57
C MET A 141 4.22 6.06 0.39
N GLN A 142 2.96 5.64 0.37
CA GLN A 142 1.80 6.53 0.29
C GLN A 142 1.66 7.43 1.52
N SER A 143 1.91 6.87 2.71
CA SER A 143 1.95 7.63 3.97
C SER A 143 3.04 8.71 3.93
N ASP A 144 4.26 8.37 3.51
CA ASP A 144 5.37 9.33 3.38
C ASP A 144 5.02 10.48 2.43
N VAL A 145 4.44 10.18 1.26
CA VAL A 145 4.02 11.21 0.30
C VAL A 145 2.91 12.09 0.88
N THR A 146 1.96 11.51 1.60
CA THR A 146 0.90 12.25 2.27
C THR A 146 1.45 13.19 3.35
N GLU A 147 2.42 12.73 4.14
CA GLU A 147 3.10 13.54 5.15
C GLU A 147 3.90 14.70 4.53
N MET A 148 4.54 14.46 3.38
CA MET A 148 5.24 15.50 2.63
C MET A 148 4.30 16.57 2.06
N LEU A 149 3.07 16.18 1.68
CA LEU A 149 2.03 17.09 1.18
C LEU A 149 1.33 17.88 2.30
N HIS A 150 1.17 17.28 3.48
CA HIS A 150 0.47 17.88 4.63
C HIS A 150 1.32 17.92 5.91
N PRO A 151 2.45 18.65 5.95
CA PRO A 151 3.33 18.63 7.12
C PRO A 151 2.72 19.19 8.41
N ILE A 152 1.60 19.93 8.32
CA ILE A 152 1.04 20.74 9.43
C ILE A 152 -0.16 20.06 10.11
N ASP A 153 -0.85 19.12 9.45
CA ASP A 153 -2.08 18.52 9.98
C ASP A 153 -1.84 17.49 11.09
N HIS A 154 -0.59 17.05 11.31
CA HIS A 154 -0.23 16.09 12.37
C HIS A 154 0.13 16.72 13.74
N PHE A 155 0.11 18.05 13.88
CA PHE A 155 0.48 18.73 15.14
C PHE A 155 -0.69 18.95 16.14
N HIS A 156 -1.88 18.39 15.91
CA HIS A 156 -3.04 18.53 16.81
C HIS A 156 -3.62 17.20 17.35
N GLY A 157 -2.73 16.32 17.83
CA GLY A 157 -3.09 15.09 18.54
C GLY A 157 -2.79 15.05 20.05
N PHE A 158 -2.49 16.18 20.69
CA PHE A 158 -2.29 16.25 22.15
C PHE A 158 -3.26 17.25 22.79
N GLY A 159 -4.33 16.74 23.42
CA GLY A 159 -5.12 17.49 24.41
C GLY A 159 -6.64 17.50 24.22
N GLY A 160 -7.30 16.34 24.34
CA GLY A 160 -8.72 16.25 24.68
C GLY A 160 -8.88 15.99 26.20
N PRO A 161 -9.58 16.84 26.98
CA PRO A 161 -9.49 16.86 28.44
C PRO A 161 -10.62 16.06 29.12
N TYR A 162 -10.62 14.73 29.09
CA TYR A 162 -11.48 13.92 29.96
C TYR A 162 -10.83 12.58 30.35
N GLY A 163 -10.61 12.39 31.65
CA GLY A 163 -10.41 11.09 32.35
C GLY A 163 -9.01 10.50 32.23
N GLY A 164 -8.09 10.56 33.20
CA GLY A 164 -8.31 10.54 34.65
C GLY A 164 -8.66 9.11 35.09
N GLY A 165 -7.67 8.31 35.49
CA GLY A 165 -7.92 6.94 35.95
C GLY A 165 -6.68 6.13 36.20
N HIS A 166 -6.07 6.37 37.36
CA HIS A 166 -5.02 5.60 38.00
C HIS A 166 -5.45 4.15 38.34
N LEU A 167 -4.44 3.31 38.56
CA LEU A 167 -4.39 2.13 39.45
C LEU A 167 -4.67 0.72 38.86
N HIS A 168 -3.62 -0.11 39.04
CA HIS A 168 -3.68 -1.43 39.68
C HIS A 168 -5.06 -1.84 40.22
N ASP A 169 -5.52 -3.03 39.87
CA ASP A 169 -5.73 -4.09 40.86
C ASP A 169 -6.09 -5.42 40.19
N ASP A 170 -5.53 -6.47 40.79
CA ASP A 170 -5.84 -7.88 40.61
C ASP A 170 -7.33 -8.20 40.81
N HIS A 171 -7.84 -9.22 40.10
CA HIS A 171 -8.65 -10.31 40.68
C HIS A 171 -9.13 -11.33 39.63
N ASP A 172 -8.70 -12.57 39.82
CA ASP A 172 -9.43 -13.84 39.90
C ASP A 172 -10.53 -14.24 38.89
N ASP A 173 -10.26 -15.40 38.27
CA ASP A 173 -11.10 -16.59 38.13
C ASP A 173 -12.63 -16.47 38.32
N HIS A 174 -13.39 -16.86 37.29
CA HIS A 174 -14.56 -17.73 37.49
C HIS A 174 -14.93 -18.55 36.24
N HIS A 175 -15.11 -19.86 36.49
CA HIS A 175 -15.74 -20.87 35.65
C HIS A 175 -17.18 -20.51 35.23
N GLY A 176 -17.63 -21.02 34.07
CA GLY A 176 -19.08 -21.11 33.80
C GLY A 176 -19.48 -21.56 32.40
N HIS A 177 -19.84 -22.83 32.27
CA HIS A 177 -20.53 -23.49 31.15
C HIS A 177 -21.75 -22.76 30.58
N GLY A 178 -22.01 -22.94 29.27
CA GLY A 178 -23.35 -23.35 28.80
C GLY A 178 -23.94 -22.72 27.53
N GLY A 179 -23.93 -23.47 26.43
CA GLY A 179 -25.10 -23.60 25.54
C GLY A 179 -25.10 -22.84 24.19
N PRO A 180 -25.84 -23.35 23.18
CA PRO A 180 -25.47 -23.22 21.77
C PRO A 180 -26.17 -22.06 21.05
N VAL A 181 -25.50 -21.48 20.04
CA VAL A 181 -26.13 -20.54 19.10
C VAL A 181 -26.51 -21.27 17.82
N VAL A 182 -27.76 -21.07 17.46
CA VAL A 182 -28.54 -21.65 16.36
C VAL A 182 -28.01 -21.18 14.99
N VAL A 183 -27.90 -22.14 14.07
CA VAL A 183 -27.67 -21.94 12.64
C VAL A 183 -28.93 -21.38 11.99
N HIS A 184 -28.84 -20.21 11.35
CA HIS A 184 -29.80 -19.78 10.34
C HIS A 184 -29.12 -19.73 8.98
N SER A 185 -29.72 -20.43 8.04
CA SER A 185 -29.26 -20.63 6.68
C SER A 185 -30.16 -19.90 5.69
N PHE A 186 -29.51 -19.38 4.65
CA PHE A 186 -29.98 -19.04 3.29
C PHE A 186 -31.02 -17.92 3.07
N GLY A 187 -30.58 -16.96 2.25
CA GLY A 187 -31.31 -16.53 1.06
C GLY A 187 -31.63 -15.04 0.99
N ASN A 188 -31.06 -14.33 0.02
CA ASN A 188 -31.79 -13.83 -1.17
C ASN A 188 -31.14 -12.56 -1.77
N GLY A 189 -30.83 -12.62 -3.07
CA GLY A 189 -31.11 -11.55 -4.04
C GLY A 189 -30.20 -10.32 -4.09
N GLY A 190 -29.46 -10.16 -5.19
CA GLY A 190 -28.81 -8.90 -5.53
C GLY A 190 -27.96 -8.94 -6.79
N GLY A 191 -28.58 -9.25 -7.94
CA GLY A 191 -27.92 -9.11 -9.24
C GLY A 191 -27.74 -7.63 -9.61
N ILE A 192 -26.55 -7.28 -10.08
CA ILE A 192 -26.29 -6.00 -10.74
C ILE A 192 -25.54 -6.29 -12.04
N SER A 193 -26.21 -5.99 -13.15
CA SER A 193 -25.72 -6.09 -14.50
C SER A 193 -25.10 -4.74 -14.88
N PHE A 194 -23.84 -4.73 -15.31
CA PHE A 194 -23.21 -3.56 -15.90
C PHE A 194 -23.02 -3.80 -17.39
N GLY A 195 -23.78 -3.04 -18.18
CA GLY A 195 -23.74 -3.07 -19.64
C GLY A 195 -22.45 -2.44 -20.17
N SER A 196 -21.75 -3.21 -21.00
CA SER A 196 -20.59 -2.81 -21.79
C SER A 196 -21.00 -1.89 -22.94
N GLY A 197 -20.93 -0.58 -22.70
CA GLY A 197 -21.04 0.46 -23.73
C GLY A 197 -19.71 0.63 -24.46
N GLY A 198 -19.54 -0.06 -25.59
CA GLY A 198 -18.37 0.08 -26.45
C GLY A 198 -18.34 1.42 -27.19
N ILE A 199 -17.26 2.19 -27.00
CA ILE A 199 -16.91 3.33 -27.85
C ILE A 199 -16.07 2.82 -29.01
N ARG A 200 -16.60 2.95 -30.24
CA ARG A 200 -15.85 2.72 -31.49
C ARG A 200 -15.52 4.06 -32.12
N ILE A 201 -14.26 4.49 -32.02
CA ILE A 201 -13.74 5.61 -32.81
C ILE A 201 -13.16 5.01 -34.09
N ARG A 202 -13.82 5.31 -35.22
CA ARG A 202 -13.39 4.94 -36.57
C ARG A 202 -12.67 6.16 -37.18
N PHE A 203 -11.37 6.06 -37.38
CA PHE A 203 -10.64 7.00 -38.24
C PHE A 203 -10.76 6.53 -39.68
N GLY A 204 -11.34 7.38 -40.54
CA GLY A 204 -11.35 7.20 -41.98
C GLY A 204 -10.02 7.63 -42.59
N HIS A 205 -9.61 6.93 -43.64
CA HIS A 205 -8.57 7.34 -44.58
C HIS A 205 -9.12 7.18 -45.99
#